data_AF-A0A3C1UP41-F1
#
_entry.id   AF-A0A3C1UP41-F1
#
_cell.length_a   1.000
_cell.length_b   1.000
_cell.length_c   1.000
_cell.angle_alpha   90.00
_cell.angle_beta   90.00
_cell.angle_gamma   90.00
#
_symmetry.space_group_name_H-M   'P 1'
#
loop_
_entity.id
_entity.type
_entity.pdbx_description
1 polymer ?
#
loop_
_entity_poly.entity_id
_entity_poly.type
_entity_poly.pdbx_seq_one_letter_code
_entity_poly.pdbx_strand_id
1 'polypeptide(L)'
;MEEKINVKDFCERSTLRGLGAICRDWLFMTGAAGVSIWLDQWWFTLMTVWFIGYIQFCLGEALLHEASHYNLFATRSLHYKLQSLYAYPFLQTLKGFQVEHHQHHIDLMGKSDITMQDYNRYGLLNKNPNMIYIWFIKPFLGGPTYYYLKSG
;
A
#
# COMPACT_ATOMS: atom_id res chain seq x y z
N MET A 1 13.73 -14.74 36.50
CA MET A 1 13.30 -15.54 35.33
C MET A 1 12.79 -14.54 34.32
N GLU A 2 13.55 -14.28 33.26
CA GLU A 2 13.16 -13.34 32.21
C GLU A 2 12.00 -13.95 31.42
N GLU A 3 10.86 -13.25 31.39
CA GLU A 3 9.70 -13.66 30.61
C GLU A 3 10.05 -13.53 29.12
N LYS A 4 10.02 -14.64 28.38
CA LYS A 4 10.26 -14.64 26.94
C LYS A 4 9.05 -13.99 26.25
N ILE A 5 9.17 -12.69 25.97
CA ILE A 5 8.19 -11.94 25.19
C ILE A 5 8.11 -12.55 23.77
N ASN A 6 6.91 -12.96 23.34
CA ASN A 6 6.67 -13.41 21.98
C ASN A 6 6.13 -12.24 21.15
N VAL A 7 6.67 -12.03 19.94
CA VAL A 7 6.19 -10.97 19.03
C VAL A 7 4.68 -11.09 18.74
N LYS A 8 4.14 -12.31 18.80
CA LYS A 8 2.71 -12.56 18.62
C LYS A 8 1.84 -11.96 19.72
N ASP A 9 2.39 -11.72 20.91
CA ASP A 9 1.65 -11.18 22.05
C ASP A 9 1.28 -9.71 21.85
N PHE A 10 1.96 -9.00 20.93
CA PHE A 10 1.65 -7.62 20.56
C PHE A 10 0.67 -7.50 19.38
N CYS A 11 0.18 -8.61 18.83
CA CYS A 11 -0.71 -8.60 17.68
C CYS A 11 -2.09 -9.15 18.03
N GLU A 12 -3.10 -8.29 18.06
CA GLU A 12 -4.49 -8.69 18.21
C GLU A 12 -5.19 -8.72 16.83
N ARG A 13 -5.62 -9.92 16.42
CA ARG A 13 -6.34 -10.10 15.15
C ARG A 13 -7.84 -9.93 15.36
N SER A 14 -8.45 -8.99 14.66
CA SER A 14 -9.90 -8.77 14.74
C SER A 14 -10.49 -8.53 13.36
N THR A 15 -11.32 -9.47 12.91
CA THR A 15 -12.03 -9.35 11.62
C THR A 15 -12.89 -8.11 11.57
N LEU A 16 -13.52 -7.73 12.70
CA LEU A 16 -14.37 -6.54 12.76
C LEU A 16 -13.53 -5.25 12.58
N ARG A 17 -12.37 -5.17 13.23
CA ARG A 17 -11.46 -4.01 13.06
C ARG A 17 -10.91 -3.95 11.64
N GLY A 18 -10.52 -5.08 11.06
CA GLY A 18 -10.03 -5.16 9.67
C GLY A 18 -11.09 -4.74 8.65
N LEU A 19 -12.32 -5.27 8.76
CA LEU A 19 -13.44 -4.85 7.90
C LEU A 19 -13.82 -3.38 8.11
N GLY A 20 -13.81 -2.91 9.36
CA GLY A 20 -14.06 -1.52 9.70
C GLY A 20 -13.05 -0.56 9.06
N ALA A 21 -11.75 -0.92 9.07
CA ALA A 21 -10.70 -0.14 8.43
C ALA A 21 -10.89 -0.08 6.89
N ILE A 22 -11.14 -1.21 6.24
CA ILE A 22 -11.42 -1.27 4.80
C ILE A 22 -12.66 -0.42 4.46
N CYS A 23 -13.74 -0.59 5.22
CA CYS A 23 -14.99 0.13 4.99
C CYS A 23 -14.79 1.64 5.15
N ARG A 24 -14.09 2.09 6.20
CA ARG A 24 -13.74 3.50 6.41
C ARG A 24 -13.01 4.09 5.20
N ASP A 25 -11.99 3.40 4.70
CA ASP A 25 -11.17 3.93 3.61
C ASP A 25 -11.97 4.00 2.29
N TRP A 26 -12.81 3.00 2.00
CA TRP A 26 -13.74 3.05 0.87
C TRP A 26 -14.79 4.16 1.00
N LEU A 27 -15.30 4.40 2.21
CA LEU A 27 -16.24 5.51 2.47
C LEU A 27 -15.56 6.87 2.28
N PHE A 28 -14.31 7.03 2.71
CA PHE A 28 -13.58 8.27 2.46
C PHE A 28 -13.31 8.50 0.97
N MET A 29 -12.91 7.47 0.22
CA MET A 29 -12.69 7.61 -1.22
C MET A 29 -13.99 7.95 -1.96
N THR A 30 -15.05 7.17 -1.74
CA THR A 30 -16.33 7.36 -2.44
C THR A 30 -17.07 8.63 -1.99
N GLY A 31 -16.99 8.96 -0.70
CA GLY A 31 -17.54 10.20 -0.14
C GLY A 31 -16.83 11.44 -0.68
N ALA A 32 -15.50 11.46 -0.72
CA ALA A 32 -14.74 12.57 -1.30
C ALA A 32 -15.07 12.75 -2.79
N ALA A 33 -15.13 11.66 -3.56
CA ALA A 33 -15.54 11.69 -4.95
C ALA A 33 -16.96 12.27 -5.13
N GLY A 34 -17.91 11.83 -4.30
CA GLY A 34 -19.30 12.34 -4.33
C GLY A 34 -19.38 13.83 -4.04
N VAL A 35 -18.66 14.33 -3.03
CA VAL A 35 -18.59 15.77 -2.71
C VAL A 35 -17.96 16.54 -3.87
N SER A 36 -16.90 16.00 -4.49
CA SER A 36 -16.24 16.65 -5.62
C SER A 36 -17.15 16.79 -6.83
N ILE A 37 -17.93 15.75 -7.14
CA ILE A 37 -18.91 15.78 -8.24
C ILE A 37 -20.03 16.77 -7.92
N TRP A 38 -20.48 16.83 -6.66
CA TRP A 38 -21.53 17.76 -6.24
C TRP A 38 -21.11 19.24 -6.31
N LEU A 39 -19.86 19.55 -5.94
CA LEU A 39 -19.34 20.92 -6.02
C LEU A 39 -19.02 21.37 -7.45
N ASP A 40 -18.68 20.42 -8.32
CA ASP A 40 -18.31 20.65 -9.73
C ASP A 40 -17.25 21.76 -9.92
N GLN A 41 -16.24 21.76 -9.05
CA GLN A 41 -15.14 22.72 -9.08
C GLN A 41 -13.83 22.03 -9.44
N TRP A 42 -13.18 22.47 -10.54
CA TRP A 42 -11.96 21.84 -11.05
C TRP A 42 -10.83 21.78 -10.01
N TRP A 43 -10.66 22.82 -9.20
CA TRP A 43 -9.61 22.88 -8.17
C TRP A 43 -9.88 21.89 -7.02
N PHE A 44 -11.16 21.70 -6.67
CA PHE A 44 -11.58 20.75 -5.65
C PHE A 44 -11.44 19.31 -6.16
N THR A 45 -11.67 19.08 -7.45
CA THR A 45 -11.39 17.79 -8.10
C THR A 45 -9.91 17.41 -7.97
N LEU A 46 -8.98 18.34 -8.20
CA LEU A 46 -7.54 18.06 -8.03
C LEU A 46 -7.20 17.69 -6.58
N MET A 47 -7.75 18.42 -5.60
CA MET A 47 -7.56 18.10 -4.18
C MET A 47 -8.14 16.72 -3.83
N THR A 48 -9.31 16.40 -4.38
CA THR A 48 -9.97 15.11 -4.17
C THR A 48 -9.18 13.96 -4.76
N VAL A 49 -8.62 14.10 -5.96
CA VAL A 49 -7.75 13.08 -6.58
C VAL A 49 -6.53 12.81 -5.70
N TRP A 50 -5.88 13.87 -5.19
CA TRP A 50 -4.74 13.71 -4.28
C TRP A 50 -5.13 13.00 -2.97
N PHE A 51 -6.25 13.40 -2.36
CA PHE A 51 -6.77 12.77 -1.15
C PHE A 51 -7.12 11.30 -1.36
N ILE A 52 -7.79 10.96 -2.47
CA ILE A 52 -8.07 9.57 -2.83
C ILE A 52 -6.76 8.79 -2.96
N GLY A 53 -5.76 9.32 -3.68
CA GLY A 53 -4.44 8.67 -3.80
C GLY A 53 -3.77 8.40 -2.44
N TYR A 54 -3.89 9.32 -1.48
CA TYR A 54 -3.42 9.09 -0.12
C TYR A 54 -4.16 7.93 0.58
N ILE A 55 -5.48 7.87 0.48
CA ILE A 55 -6.26 6.76 1.05
C ILE A 55 -5.94 5.44 0.35
N GLN A 56 -5.75 5.45 -0.97
CA GLN A 56 -5.29 4.28 -1.74
C GLN A 56 -3.94 3.77 -1.24
N PHE A 57 -3.00 4.67 -0.91
CA PHE A 57 -1.74 4.30 -0.27
C PHE A 57 -1.97 3.64 1.10
N CYS A 58 -2.81 4.21 1.97
CA CYS A 58 -3.15 3.58 3.25
C CYS A 58 -3.73 2.16 3.08
N LEU A 59 -4.58 1.98 2.07
CA LEU A 59 -5.28 0.73 1.81
C LEU A 59 -4.33 -0.32 1.18
N GLY A 60 -3.59 0.08 0.14
CA GLY A 60 -2.69 -0.78 -0.64
C GLY A 60 -1.33 -1.04 -0.01
N GLU A 61 -0.85 -0.17 0.87
CA GLU A 61 0.40 -0.41 1.61
C GLU A 61 0.09 -0.89 3.03
N ALA A 62 -0.61 -0.11 3.85
CA ALA A 62 -0.73 -0.46 5.28
C ALA A 62 -1.64 -1.67 5.53
N LEU A 63 -2.84 -1.71 4.95
CA LEU A 63 -3.74 -2.86 5.17
C LEU A 63 -3.26 -4.11 4.44
N LEU A 64 -2.73 -3.97 3.22
CA LEU A 64 -2.12 -5.09 2.50
C LEU A 64 -0.89 -5.63 3.23
N HIS A 65 -0.07 -4.76 3.81
CA HIS A 65 1.05 -5.14 4.68
C HIS A 65 0.58 -6.00 5.86
N GLU A 66 -0.43 -5.55 6.61
CA GLU A 66 -0.98 -6.35 7.71
C GLU A 66 -1.61 -7.66 7.22
N ALA A 67 -2.25 -7.64 6.05
CA ALA A 67 -2.80 -8.85 5.46
C ALA A 67 -1.73 -9.85 5.04
N SER A 68 -0.57 -9.37 4.58
CA SER A 68 0.57 -10.21 4.16
C SER A 68 1.11 -11.04 5.32
N HIS A 69 1.07 -10.49 6.54
CA HIS A 69 1.43 -11.16 7.79
C HIS A 69 0.29 -11.98 8.40
N TYR A 70 -0.89 -11.99 7.78
CA TYR A 70 -2.13 -12.55 8.31
C TYR A 70 -2.60 -11.93 9.64
N ASN A 71 -2.37 -10.63 9.82
CA ASN A 71 -2.77 -9.91 11.03
C ASN A 71 -4.07 -9.12 10.85
N LEU A 72 -4.47 -8.84 9.60
CA LEU A 72 -5.65 -8.02 9.31
C LEU A 72 -6.98 -8.69 9.73
N PHE A 73 -7.12 -10.00 9.53
CA PHE A 73 -8.30 -10.76 9.92
C PHE A 73 -7.98 -11.90 10.88
N ALA A 74 -8.96 -12.32 11.69
CA ALA A 74 -8.78 -13.46 12.59
C ALA A 74 -8.58 -14.78 11.84
N THR A 75 -9.17 -14.91 10.64
CA THR A 75 -9.12 -16.13 9.83
C THR A 75 -8.24 -15.93 8.58
N ARG A 76 -7.28 -16.82 8.35
CA ARG A 76 -6.37 -16.75 7.19
C ARG A 76 -7.09 -16.72 5.85
N SER A 77 -8.13 -17.53 5.67
CA SER A 77 -8.88 -17.60 4.40
C SER A 77 -9.59 -16.28 4.03
N LEU A 78 -9.93 -15.44 5.01
CA LEU A 78 -10.58 -14.16 4.74
C LEU A 78 -9.66 -13.20 3.99
N HIS A 79 -8.35 -13.25 4.22
CA HIS A 79 -7.39 -12.42 3.49
C HIS A 79 -7.48 -12.66 1.97
N TYR A 80 -7.48 -13.92 1.54
CA TYR A 80 -7.58 -14.25 0.13
C TYR A 80 -8.99 -14.03 -0.45
N LYS A 81 -10.05 -14.21 0.35
CA LYS A 81 -11.43 -13.98 -0.12
C LYS A 81 -11.73 -12.49 -0.30
N LEU A 82 -11.12 -11.63 0.53
CA LEU A 82 -11.39 -10.20 0.56
C LEU A 82 -10.30 -9.35 -0.12
N GLN A 83 -9.27 -9.97 -0.70
CA GLN A 83 -8.18 -9.25 -1.37
C GLN A 83 -8.66 -8.36 -2.53
N SER A 84 -9.84 -8.59 -3.10
CA SER A 84 -10.45 -7.70 -4.09
C SER A 84 -10.79 -6.31 -3.55
N LEU A 85 -10.90 -6.17 -2.22
CA LEU A 85 -11.20 -4.89 -1.57
C LEU A 85 -9.96 -4.07 -1.26
N TYR A 86 -8.78 -4.68 -1.22
CA TYR A 86 -7.57 -4.02 -0.72
C TYR A 86 -6.25 -4.28 -1.44
N ALA A 87 -6.23 -5.23 -2.38
CA ALA A 87 -5.06 -5.53 -3.20
C ALA A 87 -5.34 -5.26 -4.68
N TYR A 88 -6.40 -5.86 -5.23
CA TYR A 88 -6.69 -5.77 -6.66
C TYR A 88 -6.93 -4.35 -7.20
N PRO A 89 -7.57 -3.43 -6.46
CA PRO A 89 -7.74 -2.04 -6.91
C PRO A 89 -6.40 -1.33 -7.18
N PHE A 90 -5.31 -1.86 -6.63
CA PHE A 90 -3.95 -1.32 -6.75
C PHE A 90 -3.04 -2.23 -7.57
N LEU A 91 -3.63 -3.09 -8.41
CA LEU A 91 -2.92 -3.98 -9.35
C LEU A 91 -1.94 -4.94 -8.67
N GLN A 92 -2.23 -5.31 -7.42
CA GLN A 92 -1.45 -6.30 -6.69
C GLN A 92 -2.28 -7.49 -6.28
N THR A 93 -1.63 -8.63 -6.05
CA THR A 93 -2.25 -9.78 -5.38
C THR A 93 -1.64 -9.93 -3.99
N LEU A 94 -2.42 -10.46 -3.04
CA LEU A 94 -1.89 -10.72 -1.70
C LEU A 94 -0.67 -11.65 -1.75
N LYS A 95 -0.70 -12.67 -2.62
CA LYS A 95 0.39 -13.63 -2.73
C LYS A 95 1.66 -13.01 -3.33
N GLY A 96 1.52 -12.17 -4.36
CA GLY A 96 2.64 -11.44 -4.96
C GLY A 96 3.31 -10.56 -3.92
N PHE A 97 2.52 -9.71 -3.26
CA PHE A 97 3.03 -8.84 -2.20
C PHE A 97 3.70 -9.62 -1.06
N GLN A 98 3.15 -10.76 -0.64
CA GLN A 98 3.78 -11.61 0.39
C GLN A 98 5.18 -12.09 0.00
N VAL A 99 5.42 -12.43 -1.27
CA VAL A 99 6.74 -12.89 -1.72
C VAL A 99 7.74 -11.74 -1.67
N GLU A 100 7.39 -10.59 -2.23
CA GLU A 100 8.25 -9.41 -2.25
C GLU A 100 8.53 -8.91 -0.83
N HIS A 101 7.49 -8.81 -0.01
CA HIS A 101 7.58 -8.36 1.37
C HIS A 101 8.39 -9.31 2.25
N HIS A 102 8.25 -10.61 2.06
CA HIS A 102 9.08 -11.58 2.78
C HIS A 102 10.56 -11.43 2.43
N GLN A 103 10.88 -11.23 1.14
CA GLN A 103 12.25 -10.98 0.70
C GLN A 103 12.81 -9.68 1.31
N HIS A 104 12.00 -8.61 1.36
CA HIS A 104 12.34 -7.36 2.04
C HIS A 104 12.71 -7.59 3.51
N HIS A 105 11.94 -8.39 4.25
CA HIS A 105 12.28 -8.72 5.65
C HIS A 105 13.51 -9.61 5.82
N ILE A 106 13.78 -10.51 4.87
CA ILE A 106 14.96 -11.39 4.91
C ILE A 106 16.26 -10.59 4.77
N ASP A 107 16.29 -9.63 3.83
CA ASP A 107 17.49 -8.86 3.50
C ASP A 107 17.20 -7.36 3.58
N LEU A 108 16.67 -6.92 4.72
CA LEU A 108 16.19 -5.54 4.91
C LEU A 108 17.26 -4.50 4.53
N MET A 109 16.93 -3.65 3.55
CA MET A 109 17.84 -2.63 2.98
C MET A 109 19.13 -3.21 2.35
N GLY A 110 19.15 -4.52 2.10
CA GLY A 110 20.24 -5.24 1.48
C GLY A 110 20.18 -5.22 -0.04
N LYS A 111 20.96 -6.09 -0.68
CA LYS A 111 21.11 -6.10 -2.14
C LYS A 111 19.96 -6.83 -2.84
N SER A 112 19.38 -7.82 -2.17
CA SER A 112 18.27 -8.62 -2.69
C SER A 112 16.90 -8.01 -2.35
N ASP A 113 16.88 -6.95 -1.55
CA ASP A 113 15.68 -6.17 -1.26
C ASP A 113 15.19 -5.42 -2.50
N ILE A 114 13.98 -5.77 -2.95
CA ILE A 114 13.33 -5.16 -4.11
C ILE A 114 13.09 -3.67 -3.86
N THR A 115 12.72 -3.28 -2.64
CA THR A 115 12.54 -1.86 -2.27
C THR A 115 13.84 -1.08 -2.45
N MET A 116 14.97 -1.67 -2.06
CA MET A 116 16.28 -1.05 -2.25
C MET A 116 16.68 -0.95 -3.72
N GLN A 117 16.36 -1.96 -4.53
CA GLN A 117 16.54 -1.93 -5.97
C GLN A 117 15.70 -0.84 -6.63
N ASP A 118 14.46 -0.65 -6.17
CA ASP A 118 13.57 0.41 -6.65
C ASP A 118 14.05 1.79 -6.22
N TYR A 119 14.55 1.96 -4.99
CA TYR A 119 15.17 3.22 -4.56
C TYR A 119 16.36 3.58 -5.44
N ASN A 120 17.20 2.61 -5.77
CA ASN A 120 18.31 2.81 -6.69
C ASN A 120 17.82 3.17 -8.10
N ARG A 121 16.91 2.36 -8.66
CA ARG A 121 16.33 2.56 -10.00
C ARG A 121 15.64 3.92 -10.13
N TYR A 122 14.95 4.35 -9.09
CA TYR A 122 14.23 5.62 -9.11
C TYR A 122 15.11 6.83 -8.79
N GLY A 123 16.36 6.60 -8.39
CA GLY A 123 17.36 7.64 -8.15
C GLY A 123 17.27 8.27 -6.77
N LEU A 124 16.58 7.62 -5.83
CA LEU A 124 16.49 8.05 -4.42
C LEU A 124 17.83 7.92 -3.69
N LEU A 125 18.69 6.99 -4.13
CA LEU A 125 20.02 6.78 -3.57
C LEU A 125 21.12 7.62 -4.23
N ASN A 126 20.77 8.47 -5.19
CA ASN A 126 21.73 9.36 -5.83
C ASN A 126 22.29 10.36 -4.82
N LYS A 127 23.54 10.80 -5.01
CA LYS A 127 24.20 11.78 -4.11
C LYS A 127 23.39 13.06 -3.92
N ASN A 128 22.71 13.53 -4.97
CA ASN A 128 21.84 14.70 -4.97
C ASN A 128 20.51 14.36 -5.69
N PRO A 129 19.54 13.74 -5.00
CA PRO A 129 18.29 13.33 -5.62
C PRO A 129 17.40 14.56 -5.88
N ASN A 130 16.88 14.69 -7.10
CA ASN A 130 15.88 15.73 -7.40
C ASN A 130 14.50 15.26 -6.93
N MET A 131 14.17 15.54 -5.67
CA MET A 131 12.93 15.10 -5.03
C MET A 131 11.68 15.59 -5.75
N ILE A 132 11.70 16.83 -6.28
CA ILE A 132 10.56 17.39 -7.03
C ILE A 132 10.29 16.55 -8.28
N TYR A 133 11.35 16.23 -9.04
CA TYR A 133 11.22 15.39 -10.22
C TYR A 133 10.73 13.98 -9.85
N ILE A 134 11.30 13.36 -8.81
CA ILE A 134 10.96 12.00 -8.41
C ILE A 134 9.50 11.89 -7.93
N TRP A 135 9.00 12.87 -7.16
CA TRP A 135 7.66 12.81 -6.57
C TRP A 135 6.56 13.41 -7.46
N PHE A 136 6.85 14.46 -8.24
CA PHE A 136 5.81 15.20 -8.94
C PHE A 136 5.88 15.14 -10.46
N ILE A 137 6.98 14.66 -11.05
CA ILE A 137 7.10 14.58 -12.52
C ILE A 137 7.14 13.11 -12.96
N LYS A 138 8.05 12.34 -12.39
CA LYS A 138 8.32 10.94 -12.76
C LYS A 138 7.11 10.01 -12.68
N PRO A 139 6.20 10.11 -11.68
CA PRO A 139 5.01 9.26 -11.63
C PRO A 139 4.08 9.46 -12.82
N PHE A 140 3.97 10.69 -13.34
CA PHE A 140 3.14 11.02 -14.49
C PHE A 140 3.75 10.57 -15.83
N LEU A 141 5.02 10.15 -15.85
CA LEU A 141 5.65 9.56 -17.02
C LEU A 141 5.30 8.07 -17.21
N GLY A 142 4.56 7.46 -16.26
CA GLY A 142 4.07 6.08 -16.34
C GLY A 142 5.16 5.01 -16.22
N GLY A 143 6.43 5.39 -16.03
CA GLY A 143 7.57 4.46 -15.93
C GLY A 143 7.41 3.40 -14.83
N PRO A 144 7.09 3.77 -13.58
CA PRO A 144 6.84 2.80 -12.52
C PRO A 144 5.67 1.86 -12.84
N THR A 145 4.54 2.41 -13.28
CA THR A 145 3.35 1.62 -13.64
C THR A 145 3.63 0.62 -14.75
N TYR A 146 4.32 1.04 -15.81
CA TYR A 146 4.71 0.15 -16.91
C TYR A 146 5.64 -0.97 -16.46
N TYR A 147 6.61 -0.66 -15.59
CA TYR A 147 7.52 -1.66 -15.04
C TYR A 147 6.74 -2.75 -14.30
N TYR A 148 5.90 -2.39 -13.34
CA TYR A 148 5.12 -3.35 -12.56
C TYR A 148 4.12 -4.15 -13.40
N LEU A 149 3.49 -3.55 -14.42
CA LEU A 149 2.61 -4.28 -15.35
C LEU A 149 3.37 -5.30 -16.22
N LYS A 150 4.66 -5.08 -16.48
CA LYS A 150 5.50 -5.99 -17.27
C LYS A 150 6.14 -7.09 -16.42
N SER A 151 6.42 -6.79 -15.14
CA SER A 151 7.14 -7.69 -14.24
C SER A 151 6.25 -8.48 -13.27
N GLY A 152 4.97 -8.11 -13.12
CA GLY A 152 3.96 -8.86 -12.37
C GLY A 152 3.30 -9.96 -13.18
#